data_AF-A0A969JVQ7-F1
#
_entry.id   AF-A0A969JVQ7-F1
#
_cell.length_a   1.000
_cell.length_b   1.000
_cell.length_c   1.000
_cell.angle_alpha   90.00
_cell.angle_beta   90.00
_cell.angle_gamma   90.00
#
_symmetry.space_group_name_H-M   'P 1'
#
loop_
_entity.id
_entity.type
_entity.pdbx_description
1 polymer ?
#
loop_
_entity_poly.entity_id
_entity_poly.type
_entity_poly.pdbx_seq_one_letter_code
_entity_poly.pdbx_strand_id
1 'polypeptide(L)'
;MVRGFDPITGALLWAWDMGREDRMGLPEEGETYTAGTPNVWSLTSADDELGLVYVPTGNATPDYFGGHRSEAMEKYASSVVALDAHTGRVRWHFQTTHHDIWDYDVPSQPTLADVPIDGMIRKAVVVPTKRGELFLLDRATGEPLTEVAELPTPQTDVEEEWTSPTQPFSLGMPSFAREMLTEADMWGITPIDQLTCRLRFKQLRYEGALTPPSTGGTLYYPGVGGGMNWGSTAVDPVNHLLVVNSLRMPFFVKLIPRDEVTQETFFGVGGVQAGTPYGVLSFPFLSPLFAPCLQPPYGEMAVIDLASQQPLWRRPLGTAAEQGPLGIKSGLPLPMGMFFQGGSMVTAGGLIFMGGVLDSTMRAIDLFDGTQVWSDPLPTSAQATPMSYVSPATGRQYVVITVPDGGGNPLMRENAARENGTDAPLEGGYVIAYRLAD
;
A
#
# COMPACT_ATOMS: atom_id res chain seq x y z
N MET A 1 8.46 10.53 13.45
CA MET A 1 9.86 10.98 13.62
C MET A 1 10.76 9.96 12.97
N VAL A 2 11.79 10.41 12.26
CA VAL A 2 12.83 9.55 11.65
C VAL A 2 14.17 9.89 12.29
N ARG A 3 15.04 8.90 12.49
CA ARG A 3 16.36 9.07 13.13
C ARG A 3 17.46 8.46 12.29
N GLY A 4 18.59 9.15 12.24
CA GLY A 4 19.84 8.64 11.68
C GLY A 4 20.79 8.22 12.80
N PHE A 5 21.39 7.04 12.65
CA PHE A 5 22.36 6.49 13.60
C PHE A 5 23.65 6.12 12.87
N ASP A 6 24.78 6.25 13.57
CA ASP A 6 26.07 5.77 13.09
C ASP A 6 26.04 4.23 13.02
N PRO A 7 26.34 3.62 11.86
CA PRO A 7 26.19 2.17 11.67
C PRO A 7 27.24 1.34 12.42
N ILE A 8 28.32 1.95 12.93
CA ILE A 8 29.40 1.27 13.64
C ILE A 8 29.19 1.36 15.16
N THR A 9 28.81 2.54 15.66
CA THR A 9 28.75 2.84 17.09
C THR A 9 27.32 2.83 17.64
N GLY A 10 26.30 2.96 16.78
CA GLY A 10 24.91 3.13 17.18
C GLY A 10 24.60 4.52 17.78
N ALA A 11 25.54 5.46 17.72
CA ALA A 11 25.32 6.83 18.20
C ALA A 11 24.26 7.54 17.34
N LEU A 12 23.36 8.30 17.99
CA LEU A 12 22.39 9.14 17.26
C LEU A 12 23.13 10.27 16.55
N LEU A 13 22.93 10.39 15.23
CA LEU A 13 23.49 11.47 14.41
C LEU A 13 22.52 12.63 14.29
N TRP A 14 21.26 12.33 14.00
CA TRP A 14 20.19 13.31 13.85
C TRP A 14 18.83 12.68 14.08
N ALA A 15 17.84 13.52 14.38
CA ALA A 15 16.44 13.13 14.46
C ALA A 15 15.61 14.21 13.77
N TRP A 16 14.81 13.79 12.78
CA TRP A 16 13.83 14.64 12.13
C TRP A 16 12.53 14.64 12.93
N ASP A 17 12.20 15.82 13.44
CA ASP A 17 10.95 16.14 14.11
C ASP A 17 10.14 17.10 13.23
N MET A 18 8.99 16.64 12.73
CA MET A 18 8.18 17.39 11.76
C MET A 18 7.73 18.77 12.24
N GLY A 19 7.52 18.93 13.55
CA GLY A 19 7.07 20.19 14.15
C GLY A 19 8.20 21.11 14.57
N ARG A 20 9.46 20.65 14.46
CA ARG A 20 10.67 21.37 14.92
C ARG A 20 11.85 21.06 13.98
N GLU A 21 11.70 21.41 12.71
CA GLU A 21 12.67 21.08 11.65
C GLU A 21 14.02 21.81 11.77
N ASP A 22 14.07 22.88 12.56
CA ASP A 22 15.29 23.63 12.87
C ASP A 22 16.20 22.89 13.86
N ARG A 23 15.65 21.93 14.61
CA ARG A 23 16.39 21.13 15.58
C ARG A 23 16.97 19.88 14.94
N MET A 24 18.26 19.63 15.21
CA MET A 24 18.92 18.37 14.88
C MET A 24 19.11 17.55 16.15
N GLY A 25 18.43 16.41 16.26
CA GLY A 25 18.67 15.44 17.33
C GLY A 25 17.59 15.40 18.41
N LEU A 26 17.99 14.99 19.63
CA LEU A 26 17.06 14.77 20.73
C LEU A 26 16.38 16.07 21.18
N PRO A 27 15.14 15.99 21.70
CA PRO A 27 14.53 17.09 22.43
C PRO A 27 15.38 17.50 23.64
N GLU A 28 15.23 18.76 24.07
CA GLU A 28 15.85 19.24 25.30
C GLU A 28 15.29 18.48 26.52
N GLU A 29 16.01 18.55 27.64
CA GLU A 29 15.60 17.88 28.87
C GLU A 29 14.20 18.36 29.30
N GLY A 30 13.26 17.41 29.46
CA GLY A 30 11.87 17.70 29.80
C GLY A 30 10.94 17.93 28.60
N GLU A 31 11.46 18.00 27.37
CA GLU A 31 10.65 18.05 26.15
C GLU A 31 10.42 16.67 25.53
N THR A 32 9.37 16.56 24.73
CA THR A 32 9.12 15.40 23.86
C THR A 32 9.19 15.80 22.39
N TYR A 33 9.29 14.81 21.51
CA TYR A 33 9.04 15.01 20.09
C TYR A 33 7.60 15.49 19.84
N THR A 34 7.38 16.13 18.70
CA THR A 34 6.03 16.55 18.28
C THR A 34 5.09 15.35 18.23
N ALA A 35 4.00 15.41 19.01
CA ALA A 35 2.98 14.38 19.02
C ALA A 35 2.24 14.30 17.68
N GLY A 36 1.71 13.13 17.34
CA GLY A 36 0.97 12.93 16.09
C GLY A 36 1.84 12.92 14.84
N THR A 37 3.16 12.71 14.96
CA THR A 37 4.04 12.60 13.79
C THR A 37 3.64 11.40 12.94
N PRO A 38 3.34 11.58 11.63
CA PRO A 38 3.13 10.48 10.72
C PRO A 38 4.27 9.46 10.79
N ASN A 39 3.91 8.18 10.86
CA ASN A 39 4.89 7.11 10.92
C ASN A 39 5.61 6.94 9.56
N VAL A 40 6.80 6.35 9.59
CA VAL A 40 7.49 5.85 8.40
C VAL A 40 7.67 4.36 8.67
N TRP A 41 6.66 3.59 8.30
CA TRP A 41 6.55 2.17 8.67
C TRP A 41 7.00 1.22 7.57
N SER A 42 7.07 1.71 6.34
CA SER A 42 7.47 0.93 5.18
C SER A 42 8.93 1.21 4.76
N LEU A 43 9.31 0.69 3.59
CA LEU A 43 10.63 0.78 3.00
C LEU A 43 10.95 2.20 2.54
N THR A 44 12.15 2.67 2.87
CA THR A 44 12.73 3.91 2.35
C THR A 44 13.60 3.63 1.12
N SER A 45 13.98 4.67 0.39
CA SER A 45 15.02 4.60 -0.64
C SER A 45 16.06 5.71 -0.43
N ALA A 46 17.22 5.58 -1.06
CA ALA A 46 18.30 6.54 -0.92
C ALA A 46 18.99 6.79 -2.26
N ASP A 47 19.57 7.98 -2.39
CA ASP A 47 20.35 8.43 -3.53
C ASP A 47 21.70 8.96 -3.06
N ASP A 48 22.75 8.20 -3.34
CA ASP A 48 24.11 8.52 -2.93
C ASP A 48 24.68 9.74 -3.66
N GLU A 49 24.24 10.02 -4.90
CA GLU A 49 24.72 11.17 -5.69
C GLU A 49 24.20 12.48 -5.10
N LEU A 50 22.96 12.48 -4.63
CA LEU A 50 22.32 13.65 -4.03
C LEU A 50 22.48 13.74 -2.51
N GLY A 51 22.90 12.64 -1.87
CA GLY A 51 22.96 12.53 -0.41
C GLY A 51 21.57 12.57 0.24
N LEU A 52 20.55 12.00 -0.42
CA LEU A 52 19.15 12.06 0.03
C LEU A 52 18.62 10.68 0.44
N VAL A 53 17.76 10.68 1.45
CA VAL A 53 16.89 9.55 1.80
C VAL A 53 15.45 9.97 1.58
N TYR A 54 14.68 9.18 0.83
CA TYR A 54 13.27 9.40 0.58
C TYR A 54 12.46 8.55 1.56
N VAL A 55 11.71 9.23 2.42
CA VAL A 55 10.89 8.60 3.46
C VAL A 55 9.41 8.75 3.11
N PRO A 56 8.70 7.64 2.87
CA PRO A 56 7.27 7.69 2.64
C PRO A 56 6.53 7.70 4.00
N THR A 57 5.57 8.60 4.18
CA THR A 57 4.91 8.83 5.46
C THR A 57 3.47 8.30 5.49
N GLY A 58 3.09 7.89 6.69
CA GLY A 58 1.73 7.62 7.15
C GLY A 58 0.78 8.80 6.97
N ASN A 59 -0.50 8.57 7.17
CA ASN A 59 -1.43 9.63 7.55
C ASN A 59 -1.14 10.10 8.99
N ALA A 60 -1.67 11.26 9.36
CA ALA A 60 -1.63 11.72 10.74
C ALA A 60 -2.61 10.91 11.60
N THR A 61 -2.22 10.65 12.85
CA THR A 61 -3.07 9.89 13.77
C THR A 61 -4.27 10.71 14.24
N PRO A 62 -5.44 10.10 14.44
CA PRO A 62 -5.82 8.74 14.05
C PRO A 62 -6.45 8.73 12.64
N ASP A 63 -6.70 7.54 12.10
CA ASP A 63 -6.73 7.32 10.64
C ASP A 63 -7.96 7.87 9.92
N TYR A 64 -9.12 7.94 10.58
CA TYR A 64 -10.39 8.33 9.93
C TYR A 64 -11.10 9.53 10.55
N PHE A 65 -10.45 10.23 11.50
CA PHE A 65 -10.94 11.51 12.01
C PHE A 65 -9.78 12.47 12.27
N GLY A 66 -9.76 13.60 11.57
CA GLY A 66 -8.70 14.59 11.53
C GLY A 66 -9.04 15.94 12.17
N GLY A 67 -10.24 16.15 12.71
CA GLY A 67 -10.70 17.47 13.20
C GLY A 67 -9.80 18.19 14.22
N HIS A 68 -8.92 17.47 14.92
CA HIS A 68 -7.97 18.01 15.91
C HIS A 68 -6.54 18.18 15.37
N ARG A 69 -6.28 17.81 14.12
CA ARG A 69 -4.93 17.79 13.55
C ARG A 69 -4.40 19.21 13.46
N SER A 70 -3.18 19.37 13.95
CA SER A 70 -2.44 20.63 13.85
C SER A 70 -1.83 20.79 12.46
N GLU A 71 -1.47 22.02 12.08
CA GLU A 71 -0.74 22.29 10.83
C GLU A 71 0.54 21.44 10.72
N ALA A 72 1.23 21.22 11.83
CA ALA A 72 2.43 20.37 11.85
C ALA A 72 2.13 18.90 11.52
N MET A 73 1.00 18.37 11.99
CA MET A 73 0.55 17.00 11.65
C MET A 73 0.17 16.89 10.18
N GLU A 74 -0.43 17.93 9.61
CA GLU A 74 -0.89 17.95 8.21
C GLU A 74 0.25 18.09 7.21
N LYS A 75 1.28 18.87 7.53
CA LYS A 75 2.34 19.26 6.58
C LYS A 75 3.03 18.08 5.89
N TYR A 76 3.24 16.98 6.60
CA TYR A 76 3.96 15.80 6.11
C TYR A 76 3.16 14.51 6.14
N ALA A 77 1.86 14.57 6.42
CA ALA A 77 0.99 13.39 6.34
C ALA A 77 0.85 12.93 4.88
N SER A 78 0.78 11.62 4.67
CA SER A 78 0.54 10.95 3.39
C SER A 78 1.38 11.55 2.27
N SER A 79 2.69 11.58 2.50
CA SER A 79 3.68 12.28 1.69
C SER A 79 4.89 11.40 1.39
N VAL A 80 5.65 11.79 0.37
CA VAL A 80 7.08 11.45 0.31
C VAL A 80 7.89 12.67 0.76
N VAL A 81 8.86 12.45 1.65
CA VAL A 81 9.74 13.49 2.16
C VAL A 81 11.18 13.14 1.83
N ALA A 82 11.90 14.04 1.18
CA ALA A 82 13.34 13.88 0.96
C ALA A 82 14.11 14.54 2.09
N LEU A 83 14.87 13.74 2.83
CA LEU A 83 15.74 14.19 3.91
C LEU A 83 17.19 14.16 3.44
N ASP A 84 17.98 15.16 3.83
CA ASP A 84 19.43 15.09 3.75
C ASP A 84 19.94 13.97 4.66
N ALA A 85 20.68 13.01 4.10
CA ALA A 85 21.08 11.79 4.80
C ALA A 85 22.03 12.04 5.98
N HIS A 86 22.77 13.14 5.97
CA HIS A 86 23.78 13.47 6.99
C HIS A 86 23.20 14.30 8.13
N THR A 87 22.16 15.08 7.87
CA THR A 87 21.62 16.06 8.82
C THR A 87 20.17 15.82 9.21
N GLY A 88 19.42 15.02 8.45
CA GLY A 88 17.99 14.81 8.64
C GLY A 88 17.11 16.00 8.24
N ARG A 89 17.68 17.02 7.61
CA ARG A 89 16.94 18.22 7.18
C ARG A 89 16.08 17.93 5.97
N VAL A 90 14.85 18.44 5.97
CA VAL A 90 13.96 18.34 4.82
C VAL A 90 14.52 19.15 3.65
N ARG A 91 14.61 18.51 2.49
CA ARG A 91 15.03 19.12 1.23
C ARG A 91 13.83 19.48 0.37
N TRP A 92 12.85 18.59 0.33
CA TRP A 92 11.55 18.80 -0.27
C TRP A 92 10.57 17.76 0.27
N HIS A 93 9.26 17.99 0.10
CA HIS A 93 8.23 16.97 0.30
C HIS A 93 7.14 17.13 -0.76
N PHE A 94 6.43 16.05 -1.03
CA PHE A 94 5.25 16.04 -1.89
C PHE A 94 4.13 15.26 -1.19
N GLN A 95 3.02 15.93 -0.93
CA GLN A 95 1.85 15.34 -0.29
C GLN A 95 0.93 14.72 -1.33
N THR A 96 0.67 13.42 -1.20
CA THR A 96 -0.22 12.70 -2.13
C THR A 96 -1.67 12.71 -1.68
N THR A 97 -1.96 13.00 -0.41
CA THR A 97 -3.33 13.12 0.11
C THR A 97 -3.37 14.26 1.13
N HIS A 98 -4.12 15.32 0.84
CA HIS A 98 -4.38 16.41 1.79
C HIS A 98 -5.38 15.94 2.85
N HIS A 99 -5.11 16.23 4.13
CA HIS A 99 -6.02 15.91 5.23
C HIS A 99 -6.57 14.48 5.17
N ASP A 100 -5.66 13.51 5.23
CA ASP A 100 -6.00 12.11 4.97
C ASP A 100 -6.87 11.50 6.09
N ILE A 101 -8.14 11.27 5.79
CA ILE A 101 -9.12 10.59 6.66
C ILE A 101 -9.58 9.25 6.07
N TRP A 102 -8.76 8.66 5.19
CA TRP A 102 -9.06 7.45 4.44
C TRP A 102 -8.10 6.29 4.72
N ASP A 103 -7.06 6.51 5.53
CA ASP A 103 -5.89 5.63 5.65
C ASP A 103 -5.20 5.42 4.28
N TYR A 104 -5.06 6.50 3.51
CA TYR A 104 -4.36 6.53 2.22
C TYR A 104 -2.96 7.13 2.35
N ASP A 105 -2.21 6.61 3.32
CA ASP A 105 -0.80 6.89 3.45
C ASP A 105 0.00 6.44 2.22
N VAL A 106 1.30 6.75 2.22
CA VAL A 106 2.25 6.26 1.23
C VAL A 106 3.00 5.09 1.84
N PRO A 107 2.58 3.83 1.61
CA PRO A 107 3.24 2.66 2.17
C PRO A 107 4.19 2.00 1.19
N SER A 108 4.31 2.49 -0.04
CA SER A 108 5.23 1.93 -1.03
C SER A 108 6.59 2.60 -0.93
N GLN A 109 7.64 1.85 -1.22
CA GLN A 109 8.97 2.40 -1.38
C GLN A 109 8.95 3.47 -2.49
N PRO A 110 9.45 4.70 -2.24
CA PRO A 110 9.71 5.65 -3.33
C PRO A 110 10.79 5.06 -4.25
N THR A 111 10.44 4.73 -5.49
CA THR A 111 11.32 3.94 -6.38
C THR A 111 12.08 4.87 -7.31
N LEU A 112 13.41 4.88 -7.21
CA LEU A 112 14.26 5.68 -8.10
C LEU A 112 14.32 5.05 -9.50
N ALA A 113 14.15 5.87 -10.53
CA ALA A 113 14.19 5.43 -11.91
C ALA A 113 14.74 6.54 -12.83
N ASP A 114 15.46 6.13 -13.86
CA ASP A 114 15.84 6.99 -14.97
C ASP A 114 14.74 6.89 -16.04
N VAL A 115 14.06 8.00 -16.31
CA VAL A 115 12.86 8.03 -17.17
C VAL A 115 13.12 8.88 -18.42
N PRO A 116 12.92 8.33 -19.63
CA PRO A 116 12.94 9.12 -20.85
C PRO A 116 11.70 10.02 -20.93
N ILE A 117 11.87 11.34 -20.89
CA ILE A 117 10.80 12.33 -21.05
C ILE A 117 11.29 13.41 -22.02
N ASP A 118 10.51 13.70 -23.06
CA ASP A 118 10.83 14.72 -24.07
C ASP A 118 12.22 14.56 -24.71
N GLY A 119 12.66 13.31 -24.92
CA GLY A 119 13.97 12.99 -25.50
C GLY A 119 15.16 13.17 -24.55
N MET A 120 14.92 13.43 -23.25
CA MET A 120 15.94 13.54 -22.22
C MET A 120 15.73 12.49 -21.13
N ILE A 121 16.82 12.01 -20.53
CA ILE A 121 16.73 11.15 -19.34
C ILE A 121 16.54 12.05 -18.11
N ARG A 122 15.39 11.91 -17.45
CA ARG A 122 15.05 12.56 -16.19
C ARG A 122 15.29 11.60 -15.04
N LYS A 123 15.96 12.08 -13.99
CA LYS A 123 16.20 11.35 -12.76
C LYS A 123 14.95 11.46 -11.87
N ALA A 124 14.17 10.41 -11.81
CA ALA A 124 12.86 10.41 -11.17
C ALA A 124 12.83 9.59 -9.88
N VAL A 125 11.85 9.93 -9.04
CA VAL A 125 11.33 9.07 -7.99
C VAL A 125 9.85 8.80 -8.29
N VAL A 126 9.52 7.52 -8.44
CA VAL A 126 8.15 7.04 -8.59
C VAL A 126 7.57 6.86 -7.19
N VAL A 127 6.37 7.39 -6.95
CA VAL A 127 5.65 7.29 -5.67
C VAL A 127 4.36 6.53 -5.91
N PRO A 128 4.34 5.20 -5.72
CA PRO A 128 3.12 4.41 -5.71
C PRO A 128 2.33 4.67 -4.42
N THR A 129 1.00 4.70 -4.53
CA THR A 129 0.14 5.11 -3.41
C THR A 129 -1.02 4.13 -3.18
N LYS A 130 -1.54 4.12 -1.94
CA LYS A 130 -2.78 3.39 -1.63
C LYS A 130 -3.97 3.86 -2.47
N ARG A 131 -3.95 5.10 -2.98
CA ARG A 131 -4.97 5.63 -3.89
C ARG A 131 -5.05 4.93 -5.25
N GLY A 132 -4.11 4.03 -5.57
CA GLY A 132 -4.03 3.39 -6.87
C GLY A 132 -3.46 4.33 -7.94
N GLU A 133 -2.62 5.26 -7.53
CA GLU A 133 -1.99 6.27 -8.39
C GLU A 133 -0.46 6.20 -8.26
N LEU A 134 0.22 6.58 -9.34
CA LEU A 134 1.67 6.72 -9.42
C LEU A 134 1.99 8.20 -9.62
N PHE A 135 2.68 8.83 -8.67
CA PHE A 135 3.24 10.16 -8.91
C PHE A 135 4.68 10.02 -9.39
N LEU A 136 5.03 10.71 -10.47
CA LEU A 136 6.39 10.72 -11.00
C LEU A 136 7.00 12.09 -10.71
N LEU A 137 7.99 12.14 -9.82
CA LEU A 137 8.59 13.38 -9.35
C LEU A 137 10.06 13.45 -9.72
N ASP A 138 10.60 14.65 -9.90
CA ASP A 138 12.04 14.87 -10.02
C ASP A 138 12.69 14.58 -8.67
N ARG A 139 13.62 13.62 -8.62
CA ARG A 139 14.15 13.14 -7.35
C ARG A 139 14.95 14.20 -6.59
N ALA A 140 15.45 15.24 -7.26
CA ALA A 140 16.22 16.31 -6.61
C ALA A 140 15.33 17.41 -6.02
N THR A 141 14.14 17.64 -6.58
CA THR A 141 13.30 18.82 -6.25
C THR A 141 11.92 18.47 -5.72
N GLY A 142 11.41 17.26 -5.99
CA GLY A 142 10.04 16.87 -5.66
C GLY A 142 8.98 17.41 -6.65
N GLU A 143 9.38 18.15 -7.68
CA GLU A 143 8.45 18.68 -8.68
C GLU A 143 7.90 17.55 -9.57
N PRO A 144 6.59 17.56 -9.90
CA PRO A 144 6.03 16.59 -10.82
C PRO A 144 6.69 16.62 -12.21
N LEU A 145 7.05 15.45 -12.72
CA LEU A 145 7.55 15.24 -14.08
C LEU A 145 6.43 14.92 -15.08
N THR A 146 5.25 14.58 -14.57
CA THR A 146 4.02 14.33 -15.33
C THR A 146 2.90 15.21 -14.80
N GLU A 147 1.81 15.31 -15.57
CA GLU A 147 0.66 16.13 -15.18
C GLU A 147 0.08 15.66 -13.83
N VAL A 148 0.03 16.58 -12.88
CA VAL A 148 -0.69 16.48 -11.61
C VAL A 148 -1.63 17.66 -11.51
N ALA A 149 -2.89 17.41 -11.18
CA ALA A 149 -3.90 18.46 -11.04
C ALA A 149 -4.66 18.35 -9.72
N GLU A 150 -4.93 19.50 -9.12
CA GLU A 150 -5.86 19.64 -8.00
C GLU A 150 -7.30 19.50 -8.51
N LEU A 151 -7.97 18.40 -8.16
CA LEU A 151 -9.36 18.16 -8.56
C LEU A 151 -10.27 18.15 -7.33
N PRO A 152 -11.51 18.66 -7.44
CA PRO A 152 -12.49 18.59 -6.35
C PRO A 152 -12.80 17.16 -5.95
N THR A 153 -12.94 16.93 -4.65
CA THR A 153 -13.37 15.63 -4.08
C THR A 153 -14.62 15.78 -3.22
N PRO A 154 -15.35 14.70 -2.93
CA PRO A 154 -16.50 14.76 -2.02
C PRO A 154 -16.10 15.30 -0.64
N GLN A 155 -17.03 16.03 0.00
CA GLN A 155 -16.77 16.74 1.25
C GLN A 155 -17.44 16.05 2.45
N THR A 156 -16.83 16.17 3.63
CA THR A 156 -17.34 15.52 4.85
C THR A 156 -18.67 16.12 5.30
N ASP A 157 -19.52 15.28 5.89
CA ASP A 157 -20.75 15.66 6.59
C ASP A 157 -20.66 15.38 8.11
N VAL A 158 -19.48 14.95 8.57
CA VAL A 158 -19.20 14.61 9.98
C VAL A 158 -18.94 15.89 10.78
N GLU A 159 -19.55 15.98 11.96
CA GLU A 159 -19.37 17.13 12.85
C GLU A 159 -17.93 17.21 13.38
N GLU A 160 -17.42 18.44 13.55
CA GLU A 160 -16.04 18.72 13.97
C GLU A 160 -14.94 18.21 13.00
N GLU A 161 -15.33 17.63 11.86
CA GLU A 161 -14.42 17.23 10.79
C GLU A 161 -14.39 18.27 9.67
N TRP A 162 -13.29 18.29 8.91
CA TRP A 162 -13.21 19.02 7.66
C TRP A 162 -12.57 18.17 6.55
N THR A 163 -12.66 18.64 5.32
CA THR A 163 -12.01 18.01 4.16
C THR A 163 -11.33 19.07 3.33
N SER A 164 -10.20 18.72 2.70
CA SER A 164 -9.61 19.58 1.68
C SER A 164 -10.60 19.78 0.52
N PRO A 165 -10.74 21.00 -0.03
CA PRO A 165 -11.60 21.24 -1.20
C PRO A 165 -11.17 20.47 -2.44
N THR A 166 -9.87 20.23 -2.59
CA THR A 166 -9.25 19.51 -3.71
C THR A 166 -8.21 18.52 -3.21
N GLN A 167 -7.85 17.59 -4.10
CA GLN A 167 -6.78 16.63 -3.89
C GLN A 167 -5.89 16.58 -5.14
N PRO A 168 -4.59 16.30 -5.00
CA PRO A 168 -3.71 16.13 -6.14
C PRO A 168 -4.03 14.78 -6.80
N PHE A 169 -4.29 14.78 -8.11
CA PHE A 169 -4.47 13.57 -8.91
C PHE A 169 -3.35 13.45 -9.94
N SER A 170 -2.76 12.26 -10.06
CA SER A 170 -1.77 11.97 -11.10
C SER A 170 -2.49 11.69 -12.42
N LEU A 171 -2.46 12.64 -13.35
CA LEU A 171 -3.16 12.55 -14.63
C LEU A 171 -2.25 12.05 -15.77
N GLY A 172 -0.95 12.31 -15.67
CA GLY A 172 0.02 11.87 -16.67
C GLY A 172 0.53 10.44 -16.51
N MET A 173 0.22 9.76 -15.40
CA MET A 173 0.52 8.33 -15.21
C MET A 173 -0.76 7.49 -15.14
N PRO A 174 -0.70 6.19 -15.47
CA PRO A 174 -1.85 5.29 -15.35
C PRO A 174 -2.36 5.22 -13.90
N SER A 175 -3.68 5.23 -13.74
CA SER A 175 -4.35 4.98 -12.46
C SER A 175 -5.07 3.64 -12.48
N PHE A 176 -5.11 2.99 -11.32
CA PHE A 176 -5.65 1.64 -11.13
C PHE A 176 -6.98 1.63 -10.36
N ALA A 177 -7.40 2.77 -9.80
CA ALA A 177 -8.58 2.83 -8.95
C ALA A 177 -9.42 4.13 -9.12
N ARG A 178 -9.30 4.83 -10.26
CA ARG A 178 -10.06 6.07 -10.54
C ARG A 178 -11.50 5.83 -11.01
N GLU A 179 -11.85 4.62 -11.40
CA GLU A 179 -13.18 4.29 -11.94
C GLU A 179 -14.26 4.38 -10.85
N MET A 180 -15.37 5.03 -11.17
CA MET A 180 -16.56 5.11 -10.30
C MET A 180 -17.27 3.76 -10.29
N LEU A 181 -17.35 3.13 -9.12
CA LEU A 181 -18.12 1.91 -8.94
C LEU A 181 -19.63 2.16 -9.05
N THR A 182 -20.33 1.16 -9.56
CA THR A 182 -21.78 1.15 -9.68
C THR A 182 -22.36 -0.13 -9.09
N GLU A 183 -23.68 -0.17 -8.96
CA GLU A 183 -24.39 -1.38 -8.56
C GLU A 183 -24.10 -2.59 -9.48
N ALA A 184 -23.80 -2.33 -10.76
CA ALA A 184 -23.50 -3.37 -11.74
C ALA A 184 -22.14 -4.06 -11.47
N ASP A 185 -21.24 -3.40 -10.75
CA ASP A 185 -19.94 -3.95 -10.38
C ASP A 185 -20.02 -4.92 -9.19
N MET A 186 -21.19 -5.05 -8.57
CA MET A 186 -21.38 -5.91 -7.42
C MET A 186 -21.48 -7.38 -7.83
N TRP A 187 -20.78 -8.23 -7.11
CA TRP A 187 -20.63 -9.65 -7.33
C TRP A 187 -21.13 -10.47 -6.13
N GLY A 188 -21.26 -11.77 -6.34
CA GLY A 188 -21.56 -12.74 -5.30
C GLY A 188 -21.51 -14.15 -5.86
N ILE A 189 -21.29 -15.13 -4.97
CA ILE A 189 -21.18 -16.56 -5.36
C ILE A 189 -22.53 -17.10 -5.87
N THR A 190 -23.63 -16.52 -5.42
CA THR A 190 -25.00 -16.86 -5.85
C THR A 190 -25.80 -15.60 -6.17
N PRO A 191 -26.94 -15.68 -6.89
CA PRO A 191 -27.80 -14.52 -7.13
C PRO A 191 -28.28 -13.82 -5.85
N ILE A 192 -28.52 -14.55 -4.76
CA ILE A 192 -28.94 -13.98 -3.47
C ILE A 192 -27.77 -13.26 -2.79
N ASP A 193 -26.57 -13.83 -2.89
CA ASP A 193 -25.34 -13.24 -2.37
C ASP A 193 -25.02 -11.93 -3.10
N GLN A 194 -25.11 -11.94 -4.43
CA GLN A 194 -24.95 -10.75 -5.27
C GLN A 194 -26.01 -9.68 -4.95
N LEU A 195 -27.29 -10.08 -4.80
CA LEU A 195 -28.36 -9.16 -4.39
C LEU A 195 -28.04 -8.50 -3.04
N THR A 196 -27.51 -9.26 -2.08
CA THR A 196 -27.12 -8.73 -0.77
C THR A 196 -26.00 -7.70 -0.89
N CYS A 197 -24.98 -7.96 -1.70
CA CYS A 197 -23.91 -6.99 -1.99
C CYS A 197 -24.46 -5.71 -2.65
N ARG A 198 -25.38 -5.84 -3.62
CA ARG A 198 -26.03 -4.69 -4.28
C ARG A 198 -26.85 -3.84 -3.30
N LEU A 199 -27.62 -4.48 -2.43
CA LEU A 199 -28.41 -3.78 -1.41
C LEU A 199 -27.51 -3.05 -0.42
N ARG A 200 -26.44 -3.70 0.05
CA ARG A 200 -25.46 -3.07 0.95
C ARG A 200 -24.74 -1.91 0.26
N PHE A 201 -24.30 -2.06 -0.99
CA PHE A 201 -23.70 -0.97 -1.76
C PHE A 201 -24.59 0.26 -1.79
N LYS A 202 -25.90 0.08 -2.07
CA LYS A 202 -26.88 1.19 -2.08
C LYS A 202 -27.15 1.83 -0.72
N GLN A 203 -26.83 1.15 0.38
CA GLN A 203 -26.99 1.70 1.73
C GLN A 203 -25.78 2.53 2.16
N LEU A 204 -24.63 2.37 1.49
CA LEU A 204 -23.41 3.09 1.80
C LEU A 204 -23.32 4.39 1.00
N ARG A 205 -22.67 5.38 1.62
CA ARG A 205 -22.22 6.58 0.91
C ARG A 205 -21.10 6.19 -0.04
N TYR A 206 -21.23 6.55 -1.32
CA TYR A 206 -20.17 6.42 -2.31
C TYR A 206 -20.37 7.46 -3.41
N GLU A 207 -19.48 8.43 -3.45
CA GLU A 207 -19.48 9.56 -4.39
C GLU A 207 -18.24 9.54 -5.31
N GLY A 208 -17.46 8.45 -5.25
CA GLY A 208 -16.24 8.23 -6.01
C GLY A 208 -15.00 8.17 -5.14
N ALA A 209 -13.84 8.35 -5.78
CA ALA A 209 -12.55 8.39 -5.09
C ALA A 209 -12.58 9.42 -3.96
N LEU A 210 -12.00 9.07 -2.81
CA LEU A 210 -11.89 9.94 -1.64
C LEU A 210 -13.26 10.38 -1.09
N THR A 211 -14.29 9.54 -1.17
CA THR A 211 -15.54 9.76 -0.42
C THR A 211 -15.23 9.71 1.09
N PRO A 212 -15.48 10.78 1.86
CA PRO A 212 -15.16 10.83 3.29
C PRO A 212 -15.89 9.79 4.14
N PRO A 213 -15.32 9.36 5.28
CA PRO A 213 -16.05 8.54 6.25
C PRO A 213 -17.32 9.24 6.73
N SER A 214 -18.32 8.45 7.13
CA SER A 214 -19.59 8.96 7.66
C SER A 214 -20.13 8.05 8.76
N THR A 215 -21.08 8.56 9.55
CA THR A 215 -21.81 7.76 10.54
C THR A 215 -22.84 6.82 9.91
N GLY A 216 -23.26 7.09 8.67
CA GLY A 216 -24.11 6.20 7.87
C GLY A 216 -23.36 5.01 7.26
N GLY A 217 -22.03 5.10 7.20
CA GLY A 217 -21.17 4.14 6.52
C GLY A 217 -20.87 4.55 5.08
N THR A 218 -19.64 4.29 4.66
CA THR A 218 -19.06 4.71 3.40
C THR A 218 -18.34 3.53 2.75
N LEU A 219 -18.39 3.45 1.43
CA LEU A 219 -17.56 2.53 0.66
C LEU A 219 -16.27 3.23 0.24
N TYR A 220 -15.12 2.68 0.64
CA TYR A 220 -13.82 3.14 0.16
C TYR A 220 -13.39 2.31 -1.04
N TYR A 221 -13.01 2.98 -2.12
CA TYR A 221 -12.42 2.36 -3.29
C TYR A 221 -11.32 3.26 -3.89
N PRO A 222 -10.05 2.79 -3.97
CA PRO A 222 -9.59 1.49 -3.47
C PRO A 222 -9.78 1.41 -1.95
N GLY A 223 -9.90 0.21 -1.37
CA GLY A 223 -10.10 0.10 0.07
C GLY A 223 -8.87 0.51 0.87
N VAL A 224 -8.92 0.32 2.17
CA VAL A 224 -7.85 0.66 3.13
C VAL A 224 -6.54 -0.09 2.86
N GLY A 225 -6.64 -1.30 2.30
CA GLY A 225 -5.46 -2.02 1.78
C GLY A 225 -4.77 -1.32 0.60
N GLY A 226 -5.40 -0.30 0.02
CA GLY A 226 -4.93 0.49 -1.11
C GLY A 226 -4.90 -0.26 -2.43
N GLY A 227 -4.49 0.44 -3.49
CA GLY A 227 -4.04 -0.15 -4.76
C GLY A 227 -2.63 -0.69 -4.63
N MET A 228 -1.63 0.20 -4.54
CA MET A 228 -0.25 -0.17 -4.29
C MET A 228 0.06 0.00 -2.79
N ASN A 229 0.57 -1.07 -2.16
CA ASN A 229 0.90 -1.09 -0.73
C ASN A 229 2.39 -1.40 -0.49
N TRP A 230 2.76 -2.03 0.63
CA TRP A 230 4.17 -2.32 1.01
C TRP A 230 4.96 -3.16 0.00
N GLY A 231 4.27 -3.95 -0.84
CA GLY A 231 4.91 -4.70 -1.93
C GLY A 231 5.58 -3.82 -2.98
N SER A 232 5.23 -2.53 -3.02
CA SER A 232 5.78 -1.52 -3.93
C SER A 232 5.75 -1.92 -5.41
N THR A 233 6.62 -1.29 -6.20
CA THR A 233 6.84 -1.52 -7.63
C THR A 233 8.25 -2.04 -7.87
N ALA A 234 8.48 -2.66 -9.03
CA ALA A 234 9.81 -3.04 -9.49
C ALA A 234 10.13 -2.35 -10.82
N VAL A 235 11.40 -2.06 -11.07
CA VAL A 235 11.85 -1.33 -12.26
C VAL A 235 12.83 -2.18 -13.06
N ASP A 236 12.64 -2.25 -14.37
CA ASP A 236 13.67 -2.61 -15.33
C ASP A 236 14.33 -1.32 -15.84
N PRO A 237 15.55 -0.99 -15.36
CA PRO A 237 16.21 0.26 -15.73
C PRO A 237 16.77 0.26 -17.16
N VAL A 238 16.91 -0.91 -17.80
CA VAL A 238 17.43 -1.02 -19.16
C VAL A 238 16.34 -0.74 -20.17
N ASN A 239 15.16 -1.31 -19.96
CA ASN A 239 14.02 -1.15 -20.85
C ASN A 239 13.07 -0.01 -20.42
N HIS A 240 13.37 0.68 -19.31
CA HIS A 240 12.54 1.73 -18.71
C HIS A 240 11.11 1.25 -18.42
N LEU A 241 10.98 0.04 -17.88
CA LEU A 241 9.68 -0.56 -17.56
C LEU A 241 9.44 -0.56 -16.04
N LEU A 242 8.21 -0.25 -15.65
CA LEU A 242 7.75 -0.28 -14.27
C LEU A 242 6.71 -1.39 -14.09
N VAL A 243 6.98 -2.34 -13.21
CA VAL A 243 6.06 -3.40 -12.80
C VAL A 243 5.27 -2.93 -11.59
N VAL A 244 3.95 -2.96 -11.72
CA VAL A 244 3.00 -2.48 -10.71
C VAL A 244 2.09 -3.63 -10.29
N ASN A 245 1.94 -3.78 -8.98
CA ASN A 245 1.01 -4.70 -8.34
C ASN A 245 -0.11 -3.86 -7.71
N SER A 246 -1.35 -4.02 -8.17
CA SER A 246 -2.48 -3.24 -7.69
C SER A 246 -3.59 -4.14 -7.12
N LEU A 247 -4.01 -3.85 -5.90
CA LEU A 247 -5.17 -4.44 -5.25
C LEU A 247 -6.46 -3.71 -5.64
N ARG A 248 -7.55 -4.47 -5.81
CA ARG A 248 -8.90 -3.97 -6.11
C ARG A 248 -9.89 -4.51 -5.08
N MET A 249 -9.73 -4.10 -3.83
CA MET A 249 -10.59 -4.52 -2.72
C MET A 249 -11.26 -3.30 -2.08
N PRO A 250 -12.57 -3.11 -2.21
CA PRO A 250 -13.28 -2.06 -1.47
C PRO A 250 -13.39 -2.39 0.01
N PHE A 251 -13.50 -1.36 0.83
CA PHE A 251 -13.73 -1.47 2.27
C PHE A 251 -15.03 -0.77 2.66
N PHE A 252 -15.74 -1.33 3.62
CA PHE A 252 -16.79 -0.62 4.35
C PHE A 252 -16.15 0.10 5.53
N VAL A 253 -16.37 1.41 5.61
CA VAL A 253 -15.89 2.27 6.70
C VAL A 253 -17.06 3.05 7.31
N LYS A 254 -17.25 2.95 8.63
CA LYS A 254 -18.28 3.69 9.36
C LYS A 254 -17.74 4.28 10.64
N LEU A 255 -17.97 5.57 10.85
CA LEU A 255 -17.72 6.20 12.14
C LEU A 255 -18.85 5.85 13.13
N ILE A 256 -18.48 5.53 14.35
CA ILE A 256 -19.42 5.29 15.46
C ILE A 256 -19.24 6.44 16.45
N PRO A 257 -20.28 7.21 16.78
CA PRO A 257 -20.21 8.19 17.86
C PRO A 257 -19.61 7.58 19.14
N ARG A 258 -18.71 8.31 19.80
CA ARG A 258 -17.91 7.75 20.91
C ARG A 258 -18.75 7.18 22.04
N ASP A 259 -19.90 7.77 22.31
CA ASP A 259 -20.87 7.34 23.34
C ASP A 259 -21.63 6.05 22.97
N GLU A 260 -21.64 5.68 21.69
CA GLU A 260 -22.17 4.40 21.20
C GLU A 260 -21.12 3.27 21.16
N VAL A 261 -19.84 3.60 21.36
CA VAL A 261 -18.76 2.60 21.38
C VAL A 261 -18.83 1.77 22.65
N THR A 262 -18.96 0.46 22.50
CA THR A 262 -19.02 -0.51 23.61
C THR A 262 -17.74 -1.36 23.70
N GLN A 263 -17.58 -2.10 24.81
CA GLN A 263 -16.48 -3.08 24.94
C GLN A 263 -16.54 -4.22 23.91
N GLU A 264 -17.72 -4.45 23.32
CA GLU A 264 -17.94 -5.49 22.29
C GLU A 264 -17.71 -4.95 20.86
N THR A 265 -17.39 -3.66 20.71
CA THR A 265 -17.20 -3.04 19.40
C THR A 265 -15.90 -3.53 18.77
N PHE A 266 -16.01 -4.15 17.60
CA PHE A 266 -14.86 -4.60 16.82
C PHE A 266 -14.54 -3.60 15.72
N PHE A 267 -13.37 -2.96 15.78
CA PHE A 267 -13.07 -1.78 14.95
C PHE A 267 -12.45 -2.12 13.58
N GLY A 268 -11.68 -3.20 13.47
CA GLY A 268 -10.90 -3.48 12.26
C GLY A 268 -9.71 -2.54 12.10
N VAL A 269 -9.37 -2.16 10.87
CA VAL A 269 -8.21 -1.30 10.59
C VAL A 269 -8.42 0.12 11.11
N GLY A 270 -7.40 0.70 11.77
CA GLY A 270 -7.41 2.00 12.47
C GLY A 270 -7.97 2.00 13.89
N GLY A 271 -8.50 0.87 14.36
CA GLY A 271 -8.73 0.62 15.79
C GLY A 271 -9.70 1.59 16.47
N VAL A 272 -9.47 1.85 17.76
CA VAL A 272 -10.44 2.54 18.64
C VAL A 272 -10.57 4.04 18.34
N GLN A 273 -9.58 4.65 17.66
CA GLN A 273 -9.48 6.10 17.42
C GLN A 273 -9.50 6.96 18.71
N ALA A 274 -8.87 6.47 19.78
CA ALA A 274 -8.95 7.07 21.12
C ALA A 274 -8.61 8.57 21.14
N GLY A 275 -9.35 9.34 21.94
CA GLY A 275 -9.19 10.80 22.04
C GLY A 275 -10.00 11.61 21.03
N THR A 276 -10.79 10.95 20.16
CA THR A 276 -11.68 11.61 19.19
C THR A 276 -13.17 11.35 19.49
N PRO A 277 -14.08 12.17 18.92
CA PRO A 277 -15.53 11.98 19.06
C PRO A 277 -16.08 10.69 18.43
N TYR A 278 -15.26 9.91 17.71
CA TYR A 278 -15.71 8.74 16.97
C TYR A 278 -14.79 7.52 17.13
N GLY A 279 -15.35 6.31 17.23
CA GLY A 279 -14.69 5.07 16.85
C GLY A 279 -14.89 4.77 15.36
N VAL A 280 -14.26 3.71 14.83
CA VAL A 280 -14.43 3.30 13.42
C VAL A 280 -14.70 1.81 13.27
N LEU A 281 -15.58 1.43 12.35
CA LEU A 281 -15.65 0.08 11.78
C LEU A 281 -15.01 0.12 10.41
N SER A 282 -13.95 -0.66 10.17
CA SER A 282 -13.25 -0.71 8.90
C SER A 282 -12.93 -2.15 8.50
N PHE A 283 -13.67 -2.66 7.51
CA PHE A 283 -13.58 -4.06 7.07
C PHE A 283 -13.63 -4.19 5.56
N PRO A 284 -12.98 -5.23 4.99
CA PRO A 284 -13.20 -5.62 3.61
C PRO A 284 -14.70 -5.70 3.27
N PHE A 285 -15.09 -5.17 2.12
CA PHE A 285 -16.48 -5.18 1.69
C PHE A 285 -16.85 -6.57 1.14
N LEU A 286 -17.20 -7.46 2.07
CA LEU A 286 -17.54 -8.86 1.80
C LEU A 286 -19.03 -9.12 2.00
N SER A 287 -19.54 -10.15 1.33
CA SER A 287 -20.86 -10.70 1.54
C SER A 287 -20.95 -11.51 2.84
N PRO A 288 -22.16 -11.92 3.28
CA PRO A 288 -22.32 -12.82 4.42
C PRO A 288 -21.60 -14.18 4.27
N LEU A 289 -21.27 -14.58 3.04
CA LEU A 289 -20.48 -15.77 2.74
C LEU A 289 -18.97 -15.50 2.73
N PHE A 290 -18.52 -14.32 3.17
CA PHE A 290 -17.13 -13.87 3.14
C PHE A 290 -16.52 -13.80 1.73
N ALA A 291 -17.37 -13.69 0.71
CA ALA A 291 -16.95 -13.45 -0.66
C ALA A 291 -16.81 -11.94 -0.91
N PRO A 292 -15.81 -11.46 -1.68
CA PRO A 292 -15.74 -10.05 -2.05
C PRO A 292 -17.01 -9.59 -2.77
N CYS A 293 -17.55 -8.44 -2.39
CA CYS A 293 -18.74 -7.91 -3.04
C CYS A 293 -18.45 -7.17 -4.35
N LEU A 294 -17.20 -6.84 -4.66
CA LEU A 294 -16.81 -6.31 -5.98
C LEU A 294 -16.59 -7.47 -6.96
N GLN A 295 -16.86 -7.28 -8.24
CA GLN A 295 -16.51 -8.29 -9.26
C GLN A 295 -14.99 -8.42 -9.47
N PRO A 296 -14.48 -9.63 -9.81
CA PRO A 296 -13.09 -9.81 -10.19
C PRO A 296 -12.73 -8.96 -11.43
N PRO A 297 -11.45 -8.57 -11.59
CA PRO A 297 -10.33 -9.02 -10.77
C PRO A 297 -10.17 -8.27 -9.46
N TYR A 298 -9.77 -9.00 -8.42
CA TYR A 298 -9.47 -8.47 -7.08
C TYR A 298 -8.06 -7.93 -6.91
N GLY A 299 -7.20 -8.23 -7.86
CA GLY A 299 -5.85 -7.74 -7.98
C GLY A 299 -5.37 -7.94 -9.40
N GLU A 300 -4.45 -7.07 -9.81
CA GLU A 300 -3.85 -7.08 -11.13
C GLU A 300 -2.39 -6.66 -11.10
N MET A 301 -1.66 -7.17 -12.08
CA MET A 301 -0.31 -6.73 -12.38
C MET A 301 -0.33 -5.94 -13.69
N ALA A 302 0.46 -4.88 -13.76
CA ALA A 302 0.70 -4.15 -14.99
C ALA A 302 2.19 -3.90 -15.18
N VAL A 303 2.59 -3.78 -16.44
CA VAL A 303 3.89 -3.25 -16.84
C VAL A 303 3.63 -1.96 -17.58
N ILE A 304 4.23 -0.89 -17.11
CA ILE A 304 4.13 0.45 -17.68
C ILE A 304 5.45 0.76 -18.37
N ASP A 305 5.37 1.20 -19.62
CA ASP A 305 6.49 1.82 -20.29
C ASP A 305 6.63 3.25 -19.78
N LEU A 306 7.74 3.55 -19.09
CA LEU A 306 7.98 4.85 -18.48
C LEU A 306 8.23 5.95 -19.52
N ALA A 307 8.64 5.59 -20.75
CA ALA A 307 8.86 6.57 -21.81
C ALA A 307 7.54 7.08 -22.39
N SER A 308 6.59 6.18 -22.67
CA SER A 308 5.25 6.55 -23.15
C SER A 308 4.26 6.86 -22.03
N GLN A 309 4.59 6.47 -20.80
CA GLN A 309 3.72 6.58 -19.61
C GLN A 309 2.42 5.79 -19.78
N GLN A 310 2.44 4.73 -20.59
CA GLN A 310 1.29 3.88 -20.88
C GLN A 310 1.53 2.43 -20.43
N PRO A 311 0.47 1.68 -20.06
CA PRO A 311 0.60 0.26 -19.82
C PRO A 311 1.02 -0.46 -21.11
N LEU A 312 2.13 -1.21 -21.05
CA LEU A 312 2.49 -2.20 -22.05
C LEU A 312 1.47 -3.36 -22.02
N TRP A 313 1.13 -3.80 -20.82
CA TRP A 313 0.02 -4.71 -20.56
C TRP A 313 -0.48 -4.60 -19.12
N ARG A 314 -1.70 -5.09 -18.89
CA ARG A 314 -2.35 -5.19 -17.56
C ARG A 314 -3.13 -6.50 -17.52
N ARG A 315 -2.90 -7.32 -16.49
CA ARG A 315 -3.49 -8.66 -16.38
C ARG A 315 -3.89 -8.99 -14.94
N PRO A 316 -5.03 -9.66 -14.72
CA PRO A 316 -5.33 -10.26 -13.43
C PRO A 316 -4.35 -11.39 -13.13
N LEU A 317 -3.93 -11.53 -11.88
CA LEU A 317 -3.01 -12.59 -11.47
C LEU A 317 -3.56 -13.40 -10.30
N GLY A 318 -3.54 -14.72 -10.45
CA GLY A 318 -3.89 -15.67 -9.40
C GLY A 318 -5.31 -16.23 -9.47
N THR A 319 -5.53 -17.27 -8.66
CA THR A 319 -6.74 -18.10 -8.70
C THR A 319 -7.46 -18.21 -7.35
N ALA A 320 -8.74 -18.56 -7.39
CA ALA A 320 -9.53 -18.78 -6.19
C ALA A 320 -9.24 -20.09 -5.44
N ALA A 321 -8.22 -20.87 -5.81
CA ALA A 321 -8.01 -22.22 -5.24
C ALA A 321 -7.89 -22.21 -3.70
N GLU A 322 -7.22 -21.20 -3.15
CA GLU A 322 -6.97 -21.04 -1.72
C GLU A 322 -8.08 -20.29 -0.97
N GLN A 323 -9.16 -19.92 -1.66
CA GLN A 323 -10.20 -19.06 -1.13
C GLN A 323 -11.59 -19.60 -1.48
N GLY A 324 -12.59 -19.25 -0.68
CA GLY A 324 -13.95 -19.68 -0.93
C GLY A 324 -14.90 -19.26 0.19
N PRO A 325 -16.19 -19.65 0.05
CA PRO A 325 -17.23 -19.21 0.97
C PRO A 325 -16.92 -19.65 2.40
N LEU A 326 -17.22 -18.79 3.36
CA LEU A 326 -17.04 -19.02 4.80
C LEU A 326 -15.57 -19.31 5.19
N GLY A 327 -14.61 -18.88 4.37
CA GLY A 327 -13.18 -19.14 4.58
C GLY A 327 -12.73 -20.55 4.21
N ILE A 328 -13.59 -21.35 3.57
CA ILE A 328 -13.26 -22.70 3.11
C ILE A 328 -12.59 -22.62 1.75
N LYS A 329 -11.40 -23.21 1.62
CA LYS A 329 -10.66 -23.26 0.34
C LYS A 329 -11.51 -23.93 -0.74
N SER A 330 -11.67 -23.29 -1.90
CA SER A 330 -12.46 -23.87 -2.99
C SER A 330 -11.78 -25.05 -3.68
N GLY A 331 -10.43 -25.07 -3.71
CA GLY A 331 -9.64 -26.00 -4.52
C GLY A 331 -9.80 -25.82 -6.04
N LEU A 332 -10.56 -24.81 -6.48
CA LEU A 332 -10.84 -24.56 -7.88
C LEU A 332 -9.92 -23.45 -8.41
N PRO A 333 -9.11 -23.70 -9.46
CA PRO A 333 -8.17 -22.72 -10.00
C PRO A 333 -8.88 -21.70 -10.92
N LEU A 334 -9.97 -21.10 -10.44
CA LEU A 334 -10.70 -20.08 -11.19
C LEU A 334 -9.86 -18.79 -11.27
N PRO A 335 -9.57 -18.25 -12.46
CA PRO A 335 -8.76 -17.05 -12.61
C PRO A 335 -9.55 -15.81 -12.18
N MET A 336 -9.42 -15.44 -10.90
CA MET A 336 -10.18 -14.36 -10.29
C MET A 336 -9.34 -13.10 -10.06
N GLY A 337 -8.03 -13.15 -10.34
CA GLY A 337 -7.10 -12.05 -10.06
C GLY A 337 -7.07 -11.77 -8.56
N MET A 338 -6.27 -12.50 -7.81
CA MET A 338 -6.30 -12.45 -6.35
C MET A 338 -5.49 -11.29 -5.77
N PHE A 339 -5.74 -11.01 -4.50
CA PHE A 339 -5.08 -9.94 -3.74
C PHE A 339 -3.57 -10.13 -3.65
N PHE A 340 -2.84 -9.02 -3.72
CA PHE A 340 -1.39 -8.95 -3.58
C PHE A 340 -1.03 -8.70 -2.11
N GLN A 341 -0.04 -9.44 -1.60
CA GLN A 341 0.45 -9.40 -0.21
C GLN A 341 1.98 -9.25 -0.14
N GLY A 342 2.65 -9.15 -1.28
CA GLY A 342 4.10 -8.99 -1.39
C GLY A 342 4.48 -8.33 -2.71
N GLY A 343 5.75 -7.95 -2.84
CA GLY A 343 6.27 -7.31 -4.04
C GLY A 343 6.70 -8.28 -5.13
N SER A 344 7.00 -7.71 -6.29
CA SER A 344 7.62 -8.40 -7.42
C SER A 344 9.11 -8.08 -7.53
N MET A 345 9.86 -8.95 -8.19
CA MET A 345 11.26 -8.72 -8.55
C MET A 345 11.43 -8.90 -10.06
N VAL A 346 12.17 -8.02 -10.71
CA VAL A 346 12.49 -8.12 -12.14
C VAL A 346 13.95 -8.51 -12.32
N THR A 347 14.24 -9.28 -13.37
CA THR A 347 15.62 -9.64 -13.75
C THR A 347 15.91 -9.24 -15.19
N ALA A 348 17.20 -9.03 -15.50
CA ALA A 348 17.67 -8.72 -16.86
C ALA A 348 17.36 -9.81 -17.90
N GLY A 349 16.92 -11.00 -17.47
CA GLY A 349 16.42 -12.05 -18.34
C GLY A 349 15.00 -11.78 -18.89
N GLY A 350 14.38 -10.64 -18.57
CA GLY A 350 13.02 -10.30 -19.01
C GLY A 350 11.95 -11.04 -18.22
N LEU A 351 12.22 -11.39 -16.96
CA LEU A 351 11.28 -12.12 -16.10
C LEU A 351 10.92 -11.34 -14.84
N ILE A 352 9.63 -11.35 -14.52
CA ILE A 352 9.05 -10.93 -13.26
C ILE A 352 8.86 -12.17 -12.38
N PHE A 353 9.43 -12.15 -11.18
CA PHE A 353 9.19 -13.16 -10.14
C PHE A 353 8.19 -12.64 -9.11
N MET A 354 7.17 -13.44 -8.83
CA MET A 354 6.06 -13.07 -7.96
C MET A 354 5.54 -14.27 -7.19
N GLY A 355 5.59 -14.22 -5.86
CA GLY A 355 4.99 -15.24 -4.99
C GLY A 355 3.99 -14.68 -3.98
N GLY A 356 3.85 -13.35 -3.94
CA GLY A 356 2.99 -12.63 -2.99
C GLY A 356 1.54 -12.49 -3.42
N VAL A 357 1.00 -13.43 -4.20
CA VAL A 357 -0.43 -13.45 -4.57
C VAL A 357 -1.13 -14.41 -3.62
N LEU A 358 -2.36 -14.08 -3.21
CA LEU A 358 -3.15 -14.89 -2.26
C LEU A 358 -3.66 -16.20 -2.86
N ASP A 359 -2.81 -16.96 -3.53
CA ASP A 359 -3.11 -18.28 -4.08
C ASP A 359 -1.92 -19.25 -3.97
N SER A 360 -0.99 -18.93 -3.07
CA SER A 360 0.11 -19.80 -2.64
C SER A 360 0.91 -20.36 -3.81
N THR A 361 1.25 -19.51 -4.79
CA THR A 361 1.98 -19.93 -5.99
C THR A 361 3.12 -18.95 -6.30
N MET A 362 4.34 -19.49 -6.39
CA MET A 362 5.49 -18.77 -6.93
C MET A 362 5.45 -18.81 -8.45
N ARG A 363 5.76 -17.70 -9.11
CA ARG A 363 5.67 -17.54 -10.56
C ARG A 363 6.88 -16.86 -11.15
N ALA A 364 7.17 -17.21 -12.40
CA ALA A 364 7.93 -16.37 -13.33
C ALA A 364 7.02 -15.98 -14.50
N ILE A 365 6.98 -14.69 -14.79
CA ILE A 365 6.11 -14.08 -15.80
C ILE A 365 7.00 -13.32 -16.78
N ASP A 366 6.75 -13.47 -18.07
CA ASP A 366 7.43 -12.69 -19.11
C ASP A 366 7.11 -11.20 -18.94
N LEU A 367 8.16 -10.38 -18.87
CA LEU A 367 8.06 -8.93 -18.63
C LEU A 367 7.34 -8.20 -19.76
N PHE A 368 7.46 -8.67 -21.00
CA PHE A 368 7.01 -7.93 -22.18
C PHE A 368 5.57 -8.25 -22.58
N ASP A 369 5.10 -9.47 -22.33
CA ASP A 369 3.75 -9.86 -22.71
C ASP A 369 2.86 -10.33 -21.55
N GLY A 370 3.41 -10.56 -20.35
CA GLY A 370 2.67 -10.99 -19.17
C GLY A 370 2.28 -12.48 -19.17
N THR A 371 2.93 -13.30 -19.99
CA THR A 371 2.72 -14.75 -20.01
C THR A 371 3.44 -15.42 -18.84
N GLN A 372 2.72 -16.22 -18.05
CA GLN A 372 3.36 -17.04 -17.03
C GLN A 372 4.15 -18.18 -17.70
N VAL A 373 5.46 -18.16 -17.55
CA VAL A 373 6.38 -19.15 -18.17
C VAL A 373 6.77 -20.27 -17.20
N TRP A 374 6.61 -20.04 -15.89
CA TRP A 374 6.87 -21.04 -14.87
C TRP A 374 6.07 -20.75 -13.61
N SER A 375 5.77 -21.81 -12.85
CA SER A 375 5.17 -21.71 -11.53
C SER A 375 5.50 -22.91 -10.65
N ASP A 376 5.45 -22.71 -9.35
CA ASP A 376 5.62 -23.74 -8.33
C ASP A 376 4.67 -23.47 -7.14
N PRO A 377 3.96 -24.48 -6.62
CA PRO A 377 3.09 -24.31 -5.47
C PRO A 377 3.90 -24.04 -4.20
N LEU A 378 3.45 -23.06 -3.42
CA LEU A 378 3.99 -22.72 -2.12
C LEU A 378 3.12 -23.33 -1.00
N PRO A 379 3.69 -23.59 0.19
CA PRO A 379 2.91 -24.05 1.34
C PRO A 379 1.79 -23.07 1.74
N THR A 380 2.07 -21.78 1.67
CA THR A 380 1.13 -20.67 1.88
C THR A 380 1.48 -19.51 0.95
N SER A 381 0.66 -18.46 0.92
CA SER A 381 0.94 -17.26 0.14
C SER A 381 2.09 -16.47 0.78
N ALA A 382 3.11 -16.15 -0.01
CA ALA A 382 4.22 -15.33 0.48
C ALA A 382 3.74 -13.90 0.77
N GLN A 383 4.44 -13.23 1.66
CA GLN A 383 4.19 -11.80 1.98
C GLN A 383 5.44 -10.94 1.78
N ALA A 384 6.52 -11.57 1.35
CA ALA A 384 7.78 -10.93 1.03
C ALA A 384 7.96 -10.80 -0.48
N THR A 385 8.76 -9.82 -0.87
CA THR A 385 9.29 -9.70 -2.23
C THR A 385 10.37 -10.78 -2.45
N PRO A 386 10.34 -11.53 -3.55
CA PRO A 386 11.43 -12.45 -3.90
C PRO A 386 12.76 -11.71 -4.06
N MET A 387 13.87 -12.40 -3.81
CA MET A 387 15.20 -11.88 -4.11
C MET A 387 15.99 -12.85 -5.00
N SER A 388 17.03 -12.35 -5.66
CA SER A 388 17.96 -13.18 -6.41
C SER A 388 19.41 -12.86 -6.06
N TYR A 389 20.26 -13.88 -6.08
CA TYR A 389 21.70 -13.73 -5.90
C TYR A 389 22.44 -14.82 -6.67
N VAL A 390 23.71 -14.57 -6.99
CA VAL A 390 24.63 -15.60 -7.48
C VAL A 390 25.41 -16.14 -6.29
N SER A 391 25.30 -17.44 -6.05
CA SER A 391 26.02 -18.09 -4.95
C SER A 391 27.53 -18.10 -5.24
N PRO A 392 28.36 -17.55 -4.34
CA PRO A 392 29.82 -17.63 -4.50
C PRO A 392 30.35 -19.07 -4.46
N ALA A 393 29.62 -19.99 -3.81
CA ALA A 393 30.03 -21.39 -3.67
C ALA A 393 29.75 -22.23 -4.92
N THR A 394 28.66 -21.95 -5.65
CA THR A 394 28.25 -22.75 -6.82
C THR A 394 28.37 -22.01 -8.14
N GLY A 395 28.56 -20.68 -8.13
CA GLY A 395 28.55 -19.84 -9.33
C GLY A 395 27.19 -19.74 -10.00
N ARG A 396 26.11 -20.23 -9.37
CA ARG A 396 24.76 -20.28 -9.95
C ARG A 396 23.86 -19.21 -9.35
N GLN A 397 22.95 -18.70 -10.16
CA GLN A 397 21.89 -17.80 -9.73
C GLN A 397 20.78 -18.58 -9.02
N TYR A 398 20.33 -18.05 -7.89
CA TYR A 398 19.18 -18.53 -7.14
C TYR A 398 18.11 -17.45 -7.07
N VAL A 399 16.85 -17.86 -7.04
CA VAL A 399 15.71 -17.02 -6.66
C VAL A 399 15.18 -17.54 -5.33
N VAL A 400 15.05 -16.68 -4.33
CA VAL A 400 14.67 -17.05 -2.97
C VAL A 400 13.44 -16.27 -2.53
N ILE A 401 12.56 -16.94 -1.81
CA ILE A 401 11.37 -16.35 -1.21
C ILE A 401 11.14 -16.90 0.20
N THR A 402 10.66 -16.04 1.10
CA THR A 402 10.23 -16.43 2.44
C THR A 402 8.71 -16.58 2.48
N VAL A 403 8.25 -17.65 3.10
CA VAL A 403 6.83 -18.02 3.18
C VAL A 403 6.46 -18.27 4.64
N PRO A 404 5.44 -17.60 5.20
CA PRO A 404 5.05 -17.82 6.59
C PRO A 404 4.39 -19.19 6.77
N ASP A 405 4.54 -19.78 7.95
CA ASP A 405 3.79 -20.98 8.31
C ASP A 405 2.35 -20.62 8.71
N GLY A 406 1.40 -21.47 8.32
CA GLY A 406 -0.02 -21.35 8.66
C GLY A 406 -0.91 -20.35 7.87
N GLY A 407 -0.41 -19.42 7.06
CA GLY A 407 -1.22 -18.58 6.15
C GLY A 407 -2.18 -17.55 6.81
N GLY A 408 -2.72 -16.60 6.04
CA GLY A 408 -3.59 -15.53 6.57
C GLY A 408 -2.85 -14.24 6.97
N ASN A 409 -3.59 -13.22 7.45
CA ASN A 409 -3.03 -11.92 7.80
C ASN A 409 -2.25 -12.00 9.14
N PRO A 410 -0.92 -11.76 9.17
CA PRO A 410 -0.12 -11.88 10.40
C PRO A 410 -0.54 -10.90 11.49
N LEU A 411 -1.00 -9.70 11.13
CA LEU A 411 -1.49 -8.71 12.10
C LEU A 411 -2.72 -9.23 12.86
N MET A 412 -3.62 -9.93 12.17
CA MET A 412 -4.79 -10.55 12.81
C MET A 412 -4.38 -11.69 13.74
N ARG A 413 -3.34 -12.45 13.37
CA ARG A 413 -2.80 -13.52 14.23
C ARG A 413 -2.05 -12.98 15.43
N GLU A 414 -1.26 -11.93 15.25
CA GLU A 414 -0.52 -11.27 16.33
C GLU A 414 -1.49 -10.60 17.32
N ASN A 415 -2.52 -9.90 16.82
CA ASN A 415 -3.56 -9.32 17.67
C ASN A 415 -4.33 -10.42 18.42
N ALA A 416 -4.71 -11.50 17.75
CA ALA A 416 -5.37 -12.64 18.40
C ALA A 416 -4.47 -13.33 19.44
N ALA A 417 -3.16 -13.45 19.20
CA ALA A 417 -2.21 -14.01 20.15
C ALA A 417 -2.02 -13.11 21.38
N ARG A 418 -1.93 -11.78 21.17
CA ARG A 418 -1.85 -10.78 22.24
C ARG A 418 -3.14 -10.74 23.08
N GLU A 419 -4.31 -10.81 22.45
CA GLU A 419 -5.62 -10.82 23.13
C GLU A 419 -5.85 -12.13 23.91
N ASN A 420 -5.41 -13.27 23.38
CA ASN A 420 -5.59 -14.56 24.03
C ASN A 420 -4.54 -14.88 25.11
N GLY A 421 -3.52 -14.03 25.28
CA GLY A 421 -2.46 -14.23 26.28
C GLY A 421 -1.69 -15.55 26.10
N THR A 422 -1.72 -16.13 24.91
CA THR A 422 -1.10 -17.43 24.63
C THR A 422 0.33 -17.20 24.16
N ASP A 423 1.31 -17.56 24.99
CA ASP A 423 2.71 -17.83 24.58
C ASP A 423 2.81 -19.10 23.70
N ALA A 424 1.82 -19.34 22.83
CA ALA A 424 1.88 -20.42 21.87
C ALA A 424 3.07 -20.12 20.94
N PRO A 425 4.02 -21.06 20.74
CA PRO A 425 5.13 -20.83 19.85
C PRO A 425 4.57 -20.47 18.47
N LEU A 426 4.94 -19.29 17.98
CA LEU A 426 4.60 -18.88 16.62
C LEU A 426 5.18 -19.92 15.67
N GLU A 427 4.32 -20.54 14.87
CA GLU A 427 4.76 -21.36 13.74
C GLU A 427 5.69 -20.50 12.87
N GLY A 428 6.83 -21.06 12.45
CA GLY A 428 7.89 -20.30 11.79
C GLY A 428 7.56 -19.97 10.34
N GLY A 429 8.41 -20.45 9.44
CA GLY A 429 8.19 -20.28 8.01
C GLY A 429 9.23 -21.03 7.20
N TYR A 430 9.11 -20.93 5.89
CA TYR A 430 9.98 -21.56 4.92
C TYR A 430 10.85 -20.51 4.23
N VAL A 431 12.10 -20.87 3.96
CA VAL A 431 12.96 -20.19 2.98
C VAL A 431 13.09 -21.15 1.80
N ILE A 432 12.50 -20.79 0.67
CA ILE A 432 12.48 -21.63 -0.52
C ILE A 432 13.41 -21.02 -1.57
N ALA A 433 14.33 -21.83 -2.09
CA ALA A 433 15.33 -21.40 -3.07
C ALA A 433 15.19 -22.21 -4.36
N TYR A 434 15.02 -21.50 -5.47
CA TYR A 434 14.91 -22.03 -6.82
C TYR A 434 16.21 -21.80 -7.59
N ARG A 435 16.58 -22.77 -8.43
CA ARG A 435 17.65 -22.65 -9.42
C ARG A 435 17.29 -23.46 -10.65
N LEU A 436 17.88 -23.14 -11.79
CA LEU A 436 17.82 -24.01 -12.95
C LEU A 436 18.51 -25.35 -12.68
N ALA A 437 18.00 -26.41 -13.32
CA ALA A 437 18.66 -27.70 -13.38
C ALA A 437 19.98 -27.61 -14.15
N ASP A 438 20.83 -28.61 -13.96
CA ASP A 438 22.16 -28.72 -14.56
C ASP A 438 22.10 -29.00 -16.07
#